data_AF-A0A8B7UVL3-F1
#
_entry.id   AF-A0A8B7UVL3-F1
#
_cell.length_a   1.000
_cell.length_b   1.000
_cell.length_c   1.000
_cell.angle_alpha   90.00
_cell.angle_beta   90.00
_cell.angle_gamma   90.00
#
_symmetry.space_group_name_H-M   'P 1'
#
loop_
_entity.id
_entity.type
_entity.pdbx_description
1 polymer ?
#
loop_
_entity_poly.entity_id
_entity_poly.type
_entity_poly.pdbx_seq_one_letter_code
_entity_poly.pdbx_strand_id
1 'polypeptide(L)'
;MECVKYCVVYDNNTSSLEMGMRGNHSHEDEEGGDDGDDDGDDNTQDHGPDLVPGPAVVCGRLLTHLTRDPVHILRGGYERFTALYHFFRTQKIIWMPQELDAFQPYPIEIIPGKVFLGNLSQACNPTIHKDLKIKAHVNISMASTPL
;
A
#
# COMPACT_ATOMS: atom_id res chain seq x y z
N MET A 1 -18.90 10.63 -0.67
CA MET A 1 -17.88 9.60 -0.98
C MET A 1 -17.48 9.00 0.35
N GLU A 2 -17.73 7.71 0.58
CA GLU A 2 -17.07 7.01 1.68
C GLU A 2 -15.63 6.79 1.24
N CYS A 3 -14.74 7.66 1.71
CA CYS A 3 -13.31 7.52 1.46
C CYS A 3 -12.80 6.24 2.16
N VAL A 4 -11.79 5.61 1.57
CA VAL A 4 -11.17 4.37 2.05
C VAL A 4 -10.89 4.46 3.56
N LYS A 5 -11.60 3.67 4.37
CA LYS A 5 -11.54 3.75 5.84
C LYS A 5 -10.22 3.25 6.44
N TYR A 6 -9.44 2.48 5.68
CA TYR A 6 -8.22 1.83 6.15
C TYR A 6 -7.13 1.86 5.09
N CYS A 7 -5.94 2.36 5.44
CA CYS A 7 -4.74 2.25 4.64
C CYS A 7 -3.95 1.01 5.11
N VAL A 8 -3.85 -0.01 4.26
CA VAL A 8 -3.10 -1.24 4.58
C VAL A 8 -1.93 -1.39 3.61
N VAL A 9 -0.72 -1.49 4.16
CA VAL A 9 0.52 -1.68 3.41
C VAL A 9 1.01 -3.10 3.62
N TYR A 10 1.48 -3.75 2.55
CA TYR A 10 1.98 -5.11 2.60
C TYR A 10 3.05 -5.33 1.53
N ASP A 11 3.94 -6.27 1.78
CA ASP A 11 4.89 -6.82 0.82
C ASP A 11 4.60 -8.32 0.62
N ASN A 12 5.53 -9.06 0.01
CA ASN A 12 5.33 -10.49 -0.21
C ASN A 12 5.26 -11.27 1.11
N ASN A 13 6.15 -10.98 2.06
CA ASN A 13 6.23 -11.66 3.35
C ASN A 13 6.77 -10.71 4.42
N THR A 14 5.86 -10.08 5.17
CA THR A 14 6.22 -9.19 6.26
C THR A 14 6.52 -10.00 7.52
N SER A 15 7.78 -10.39 7.68
CA SER A 15 8.25 -11.23 8.78
C SER A 15 8.58 -10.45 10.06
N SER A 16 9.02 -9.18 9.95
CA SER A 16 9.33 -8.29 11.08
C SER A 16 8.39 -7.08 11.11
N LEU A 17 7.81 -6.80 12.28
CA LEU A 17 6.91 -5.67 12.54
C LEU A 17 7.49 -4.67 13.56
N GLU A 18 8.78 -4.77 13.88
CA GLU A 18 9.44 -3.95 14.92
C GLU A 18 9.14 -2.46 14.72
N MET A 19 8.20 -1.98 15.54
CA MET A 19 7.77 -0.60 15.65
C MET A 19 8.59 -0.02 16.80
N GLY A 20 9.79 0.47 16.51
CA GLY A 20 10.57 1.26 17.46
C GLY A 20 9.88 2.61 17.74
N MET A 21 8.70 2.60 18.34
CA MET A 21 8.12 3.76 19.01
C MET A 21 8.69 3.77 20.42
N ARG A 22 9.89 4.34 20.59
CA ARG A 22 10.34 4.88 21.88
C ARG A 22 9.43 6.08 22.22
N GLY A 23 8.22 5.79 22.69
CA GLY A 23 7.34 6.75 23.31
C GLY A 23 7.69 6.84 24.79
N ASN A 24 8.29 7.96 25.20
CA ASN A 24 8.47 8.30 26.60
C ASN A 24 7.11 8.27 27.32
N HIS A 25 6.89 7.26 28.16
CA HIS A 25 5.90 7.34 29.24
C HIS A 25 6.67 7.30 30.56
N SER A 26 6.93 8.49 31.09
CA SER A 26 7.24 8.71 32.50
C SER A 26 6.00 8.32 33.31
N HIS A 27 6.09 7.22 34.06
CA HIS A 27 5.18 6.93 35.16
C HIS A 27 6.02 7.06 36.43
N GLU A 28 5.83 8.17 37.12
CA GLU A 28 6.18 8.33 38.53
C GLU A 28 5.21 7.46 39.32
N ASP A 29 5.72 6.61 40.20
CA ASP A 29 5.05 6.21 41.44
C ASP A 29 6.14 5.69 42.39
N GLU A 30 6.30 6.41 43.50
CA GLU A 30 7.11 6.03 44.66
C GLU A 30 6.45 4.83 45.37
N GLU A 31 7.25 3.89 45.89
CA GLU A 31 7.22 3.44 47.30
C GLU A 31 8.14 2.23 47.53
N GLY A 32 8.87 2.25 48.66
CA GLY A 32 9.40 1.05 49.31
C GLY A 32 10.92 0.91 49.31
N GLY A 33 11.57 1.30 50.42
CA GLY A 33 12.96 0.99 50.69
C GLY A 33 13.15 -0.44 51.24
N ASP A 34 14.23 -1.09 50.82
CA ASP A 34 14.86 -2.20 51.53
C ASP A 34 16.35 -2.24 51.14
N ASP A 35 17.23 -2.25 52.14
CA ASP A 35 18.68 -2.20 52.01
C ASP A 35 19.23 -3.59 51.64
N GLY A 36 19.97 -3.68 50.54
CA GLY A 36 20.68 -4.89 50.15
C GLY A 36 21.79 -4.60 49.14
N ASP A 37 23.02 -4.52 49.62
CA ASP A 37 24.24 -4.47 48.81
C ASP A 37 24.37 -5.77 47.97
N ASP A 38 24.39 -5.66 46.64
CA ASP A 38 24.92 -6.70 45.76
C ASP A 38 25.62 -6.07 44.55
N ASP A 39 26.95 -6.15 44.56
CA ASP A 39 27.85 -5.78 43.48
C ASP A 39 27.66 -6.74 42.29
N GLY A 40 27.05 -6.25 41.22
CA GLY A 40 26.80 -7.03 40.00
C GLY A 40 26.80 -6.17 38.74
N ASP A 41 27.99 -5.79 38.30
CA ASP A 41 28.27 -5.27 36.95
C ASP A 41 27.96 -6.34 35.90
N ASP A 42 26.80 -6.27 35.25
CA ASP A 42 26.60 -6.85 33.92
C ASP A 42 25.59 -6.01 33.14
N ASN A 43 26.12 -4.94 32.53
CA ASN A 43 25.43 -4.20 31.49
C ASN A 43 25.46 -5.01 30.17
N THR A 44 24.82 -6.18 30.13
CA THR A 44 24.49 -6.83 28.87
C THR A 44 23.28 -6.13 28.28
N GLN A 45 23.56 -5.03 27.57
CA GLN A 45 22.67 -4.56 26.52
C GLN A 45 22.46 -5.73 25.55
N ASP A 46 21.31 -6.40 25.70
CA ASP A 46 20.77 -7.35 24.74
C ASP A 46 20.46 -6.56 23.46
N HIS A 47 21.51 -6.30 22.67
CA HIS A 47 21.40 -5.90 21.28
C HIS A 47 20.95 -7.14 20.52
N GLY A 48 19.65 -7.45 20.63
CA GLY A 48 18.97 -8.30 19.66
C GLY A 48 19.33 -7.82 18.25
N PRO A 49 19.58 -8.73 17.29
CA PRO A 49 20.06 -8.34 15.97
C PRO A 49 19.10 -7.30 15.39
N ASP A 50 19.65 -6.13 15.04
CA ASP A 50 18.93 -5.00 14.48
C ASP A 50 18.20 -5.47 13.20
N LEU A 51 16.96 -5.91 13.37
CA LEU A 51 16.18 -6.56 12.33
C LEU A 51 15.77 -5.47 11.35
N VAL A 52 16.49 -5.41 10.24
CA VAL A 52 16.27 -4.44 9.16
C VAL A 52 14.76 -4.39 8.82
N PRO A 53 14.13 -3.21 8.91
CA PRO A 53 12.71 -3.06 8.60
C PRO A 53 12.42 -3.50 7.16
N GLY A 54 11.42 -4.35 6.99
CA GLY A 54 11.00 -4.81 5.67
C GLY A 54 10.40 -3.70 4.80
N PRO A 55 10.29 -3.91 3.47
CA PRO A 55 9.77 -2.90 2.53
C PRO A 55 8.39 -2.35 2.92
N ALA A 56 7.48 -3.20 3.42
CA ALA A 56 6.17 -2.76 3.87
C ALA A 56 6.25 -1.77 5.05
N VAL A 57 7.17 -2.02 5.99
CA VAL A 57 7.38 -1.17 7.18
C VAL A 57 7.98 0.18 6.78
N VAL A 58 8.98 0.18 5.90
CA VAL A 58 9.59 1.41 5.37
C VAL A 58 8.54 2.27 4.66
N CYS A 59 7.75 1.64 3.79
CA CYS A 59 6.69 2.32 3.04
C CYS A 59 5.59 2.85 3.98
N GLY A 60 5.16 2.05 4.96
CA GLY A 60 4.14 2.47 5.93
C GLY A 60 4.56 3.67 6.78
N ARG A 61 5.85 3.75 7.15
CA ARG A 61 6.41 4.92 7.84
C ARG A 61 6.30 6.18 6.98
N LEU A 62 6.66 6.09 5.69
CA LEU A 62 6.51 7.21 4.76
C LEU A 62 5.04 7.63 4.61
N LEU A 63 4.15 6.67 4.41
CA LEU A 63 2.72 6.89 4.24
C LEU A 63 2.08 7.57 5.44
N THR A 64 2.54 7.26 6.66
CA THR A 64 2.05 7.88 7.90
C THR A 64 2.20 9.41 7.88
N HIS A 65 3.21 9.94 7.19
CA HIS A 65 3.40 11.39 7.06
C HIS A 65 2.53 12.03 5.96
N LEU A 66 1.93 11.22 5.08
CA LEU A 66 1.17 11.67 3.91
C LEU A 66 -0.35 11.52 4.09
N THR A 67 -0.80 10.63 4.98
CA THR A 67 -2.22 10.40 5.26
C THR A 67 -2.60 10.82 6.68
N ARG A 68 -3.87 11.21 6.86
CA ARG A 68 -4.48 11.46 8.18
C ARG A 68 -5.08 10.19 8.78
N ASP A 69 -5.27 9.15 7.97
CA ASP A 69 -5.85 7.88 8.38
C ASP A 69 -4.77 6.92 8.90
N PRO A 70 -5.08 6.07 9.89
CA PRO A 70 -4.14 5.07 10.39
C PRO A 70 -3.62 4.16 9.28
N VAL A 71 -2.29 4.00 9.24
CA VAL A 71 -1.60 3.07 8.34
C VAL A 71 -1.34 1.76 9.07
N HIS A 72 -1.87 0.67 8.54
CA HIS A 72 -1.69 -0.68 9.09
C HIS A 72 -0.74 -1.49 8.20
N ILE A 73 0.08 -2.34 8.81
CA ILE A 73 0.95 -3.27 8.09
C ILE A 73 0.35 -4.69 8.15
N LEU A 74 0.26 -5.37 7.01
CA LEU A 74 -0.25 -6.73 6.94
C LEU A 74 0.81 -7.75 7.40
N ARG A 75 0.63 -8.30 8.60
CA ARG A 75 1.54 -9.31 9.15
C ARG A 75 1.60 -10.56 8.25
N GLY A 76 2.81 -10.98 7.90
CA GLY A 76 3.05 -12.13 7.02
C GLY A 76 2.84 -11.84 5.54
N GLY A 77 2.57 -10.58 5.17
CA GLY A 77 2.46 -10.13 3.78
C GLY A 77 1.36 -10.80 2.96
N TYR A 78 1.47 -10.63 1.65
CA TYR A 78 0.56 -11.22 0.68
C TYR A 78 0.60 -12.75 0.69
N GLU A 79 1.76 -13.36 0.95
CA GLU A 79 1.94 -14.81 1.00
C GLU A 79 1.03 -15.45 2.04
N ARG A 80 1.12 -15.01 3.31
CA ARG A 80 0.30 -15.59 4.40
C ARG A 80 -1.17 -15.25 4.23
N PHE A 81 -1.47 -14.03 3.80
CA PHE A 81 -2.85 -13.59 3.57
C PHE A 81 -3.54 -14.45 2.50
N THR A 82 -2.90 -14.66 1.35
CA THR A 82 -3.48 -15.46 0.26
C THR A 82 -3.39 -16.96 0.45
N ALA A 83 -2.61 -17.45 1.42
CA ALA A 83 -2.70 -18.82 1.90
C ALA A 83 -4.02 -19.05 2.63
N LEU A 84 -4.47 -18.10 3.45
CA LEU A 84 -5.73 -18.18 4.20
C LEU A 84 -6.96 -17.83 3.34
N TYR A 85 -6.81 -16.84 2.46
CA TYR A 85 -7.88 -16.32 1.61
C TYR A 85 -7.56 -16.55 0.13
N HIS A 86 -7.57 -17.82 -0.29
CA HIS A 86 -7.24 -18.24 -1.66
C HIS A 86 -8.05 -17.54 -2.74
N PHE A 87 -9.28 -17.10 -2.44
CA PHE A 87 -10.16 -16.38 -3.37
C PHE A 87 -9.68 -14.95 -3.70
N PHE A 88 -8.81 -14.36 -2.87
CA PHE A 88 -8.15 -13.08 -3.16
C PHE A 88 -6.83 -13.24 -3.92
N ARG A 89 -6.38 -14.47 -4.17
CA ARG A 89 -5.20 -14.70 -4.99
C ARG A 89 -5.56 -14.30 -6.42
N THR A 90 -4.89 -13.30 -6.97
CA THR A 90 -5.03 -12.97 -8.39
C THR A 90 -4.73 -14.23 -9.19
N GLN A 91 -5.71 -14.72 -9.96
CA GLN A 91 -5.44 -15.78 -10.92
C GLN A 91 -4.38 -15.23 -11.87
N LYS A 92 -3.24 -15.91 -11.98
CA LYS A 92 -2.20 -15.52 -12.92
C LYS A 92 -2.77 -15.73 -14.32
N ILE A 93 -3.30 -14.66 -14.91
CA ILE A 93 -3.77 -14.70 -16.30
C ILE A 93 -2.51 -14.84 -17.15
N ILE A 94 -2.32 -16.02 -17.72
CA ILE A 94 -1.24 -16.28 -18.65
C ILE A 94 -1.77 -15.84 -20.01
N TRP A 95 -1.39 -14.65 -20.44
CA TRP A 95 -1.61 -14.19 -21.80
C TRP A 95 -0.53 -14.77 -22.71
N MET A 96 -0.92 -15.31 -23.86
CA MET A 96 0.04 -15.54 -24.94
C MET A 96 0.60 -14.19 -25.42
N PRO A 97 1.86 -14.10 -25.87
CA PRO A 97 2.43 -12.84 -26.36
C PRO A 97 1.53 -12.14 -27.39
N GLN A 98 0.93 -12.89 -28.31
CA GLN A 98 -0.02 -12.40 -29.31
C GLN A 98 -1.29 -11.79 -28.70
N GLU A 99 -1.79 -12.36 -27.61
CA GLU A 99 -2.97 -11.82 -26.91
C GLU A 99 -2.63 -10.55 -26.14
N LEU A 100 -1.43 -10.47 -25.57
CA LEU A 100 -0.93 -9.28 -24.90
C LEU A 100 -0.70 -8.13 -25.89
N ASP A 101 -0.17 -8.43 -27.07
CA ASP A 101 0.05 -7.46 -28.15
C ASP A 101 -1.29 -6.94 -28.72
N ALA A 102 -2.32 -7.78 -28.76
CA ALA A 102 -3.66 -7.41 -29.19
C ALA A 102 -4.49 -6.73 -28.07
N PHE A 103 -4.00 -6.69 -26.83
CA PHE A 103 -4.74 -6.16 -25.71
C PHE A 103 -4.90 -4.64 -25.80
N GLN A 104 -6.14 -4.19 -25.89
CA GLN A 104 -6.49 -2.76 -25.87
C GLN A 104 -7.12 -2.42 -24.52
N PRO A 105 -6.33 -1.85 -23.57
CA PRO A 105 -6.87 -1.48 -22.27
C PRO A 105 -7.89 -0.35 -22.40
N TYR A 106 -8.86 -0.36 -21.49
CA TYR A 106 -9.74 0.79 -21.31
C TYR A 106 -8.98 1.99 -20.72
N PRO A 107 -9.45 3.23 -20.96
CA PRO A 107 -8.98 4.42 -20.26
C PRO A 107 -8.98 4.23 -18.74
N ILE A 108 -8.00 4.81 -18.06
CA ILE A 108 -7.96 4.78 -16.60
C ILE A 108 -9.07 5.66 -16.03
N GLU A 109 -9.82 5.14 -15.08
CA GLU A 109 -10.89 5.87 -14.42
C GLU A 109 -10.32 6.71 -13.26
N ILE A 110 -10.42 8.04 -13.37
CA ILE A 110 -9.96 8.98 -12.35
C ILE A 110 -11.09 9.26 -11.35
N ILE A 111 -12.31 9.43 -11.86
CA ILE A 111 -13.51 9.58 -11.05
C ILE A 111 -14.51 8.52 -11.51
N PRO A 112 -14.95 7.61 -10.62
CA PRO A 112 -15.89 6.55 -10.94
C PRO A 112 -17.12 7.04 -11.70
N GLY A 113 -17.34 6.48 -12.89
CA GLY A 113 -18.42 6.74 -13.82
C GLY A 113 -18.45 8.14 -14.44
N LYS A 114 -17.40 8.96 -14.25
CA LYS A 114 -17.42 10.38 -14.61
C LYS A 114 -16.23 10.85 -15.43
N VAL A 115 -15.00 10.53 -14.99
CA VAL A 115 -13.78 11.06 -15.61
C VAL A 115 -12.83 9.93 -15.91
N PHE A 116 -12.46 9.84 -17.18
CA PHE A 116 -11.55 8.85 -17.71
C PHE A 116 -10.36 9.56 -18.36
N LEU A 117 -9.16 9.06 -18.11
CA LEU A 117 -7.92 9.51 -18.72
C LEU A 117 -7.45 8.45 -19.71
N GLY A 118 -7.23 8.86 -20.95
CA GLY A 118 -6.83 7.95 -22.01
C GLY A 118 -5.94 8.61 -23.04
N ASN A 119 -5.43 7.81 -23.96
CA ASN A 119 -4.65 8.28 -25.11
C ASN A 119 -5.56 8.55 -26.32
N LEU A 120 -4.96 9.05 -27.41
CA LEU A 120 -5.69 9.37 -28.63
C LEU A 120 -6.39 8.14 -29.24
N SER A 121 -5.73 6.98 -29.27
CA SER A 121 -6.31 5.75 -29.81
C SER A 121 -7.59 5.35 -29.08
N GLN A 122 -7.63 5.51 -27.76
CA GLN A 122 -8.83 5.25 -26.96
C GLN A 122 -9.91 6.31 -27.19
N ALA A 123 -9.53 7.58 -27.34
CA ALA A 123 -10.45 8.69 -27.65
C ALA A 123 -11.04 8.64 -29.07
N CYS A 124 -10.47 7.82 -29.96
CA CYS A 124 -11.01 7.57 -31.30
C CYS A 124 -11.74 6.23 -31.41
N ASN A 125 -11.86 5.46 -30.32
CA ASN A 125 -12.46 4.12 -30.35
C ASN A 125 -13.97 4.16 -30.05
N PRO A 126 -14.85 3.88 -31.03
CA PRO A 126 -16.30 4.00 -30.86
C PRO A 126 -16.87 2.97 -29.87
N THR A 127 -16.24 1.79 -29.75
CA THR A 127 -16.65 0.77 -28.78
C THR A 127 -16.44 1.27 -27.37
N ILE A 128 -15.28 1.88 -27.09
CA ILE A 128 -14.98 2.48 -25.78
C ILE A 128 -15.98 3.60 -25.45
N HIS A 129 -16.35 4.43 -26.43
CA HIS A 129 -17.32 5.51 -26.21
C HIS A 129 -18.70 4.98 -25.83
N LYS A 130 -19.14 3.91 -26.48
CA LYS A 130 -20.41 3.24 -26.18
C LYS A 130 -20.39 2.59 -24.79
N ASP A 131 -19.33 1.85 -24.50
CA ASP A 131 -19.23 1.04 -23.28
C ASP A 131 -19.08 1.91 -22.03
N LEU A 132 -18.26 2.98 -22.11
CA LEU A 132 -18.08 3.96 -21.03
C LEU A 132 -19.11 5.11 -21.04
N LYS A 133 -19.99 5.17 -22.05
CA LYS A 133 -20.99 6.24 -22.25
C LYS A 133 -20.36 7.64 -22.25
N ILE A 134 -19.26 7.80 -22.99
CA ILE A 134 -18.51 9.06 -23.10
C ILE A 134 -19.38 10.10 -23.80
N LYS A 135 -19.49 11.30 -23.19
CA LYS A 135 -20.31 12.41 -23.71
C LYS A 135 -19.49 13.59 -24.23
N ALA A 136 -18.24 13.70 -23.81
CA ALA A 136 -17.36 14.81 -24.15
C ALA A 136 -15.90 14.39 -23.98
N HIS A 137 -15.01 15.06 -24.71
CA HIS A 137 -13.57 14.88 -24.62
C HIS A 137 -12.93 16.20 -24.18
N VAL A 138 -11.95 16.10 -23.28
CA VAL A 138 -11.06 17.21 -22.93
C VAL A 138 -9.67 16.85 -23.45
N ASN A 139 -9.25 17.48 -24.53
CA ASN A 139 -7.91 17.28 -25.09
C ASN A 139 -6.92 18.23 -24.39
N ILE A 140 -5.92 17.65 -23.73
CA ILE A 140 -4.87 18.39 -23.02
C ILE A 140 -3.61 18.53 -23.91
N SER A 141 -3.56 17.82 -25.04
CA SER A 141 -2.46 17.91 -26.01
C SER A 141 -2.69 19.02 -27.02
N MET A 142 -1.59 19.61 -27.52
CA MET A 142 -1.59 20.64 -28.56
C MET A 142 -2.00 20.11 -29.95
N ALA A 143 -2.16 18.78 -30.11
CA ALA A 143 -2.59 18.20 -31.37
C ALA A 143 -4.10 18.40 -31.53
N SER A 144 -4.54 19.00 -32.64
CA SER A 144 -5.95 19.12 -32.97
C SER A 144 -6.61 17.74 -32.94
N THR A 145 -7.73 17.61 -32.24
CA THR A 145 -8.56 16.40 -32.29
C THR A 145 -8.92 16.12 -33.75
N PRO A 146 -8.83 14.87 -34.25
CA PRO A 146 -9.50 14.52 -35.49
C PRO A 146 -10.99 14.80 -35.29
N LEU A 147 -11.57 15.56 -36.22
CA LEU A 147 -13.02 15.83 -36.29
C LEU A 147 -13.81 14.53 -36.45
#